data_AF-A0A4Q1JUC4-F1
#
_entry.id   AF-A0A4Q1JUC4-F1
#
_cell.length_a   1.000
_cell.length_b   1.000
_cell.length_c   1.000
_cell.angle_alpha   90.00
_cell.angle_beta   90.00
_cell.angle_gamma   90.00
#
_symmetry.space_group_name_H-M   'P 1'
#
loop_
_entity.id
_entity.type
_entity.pdbx_description
1 polymer ?
#
loop_
_entity_poly.entity_id
_entity_poly.type
_entity_poly.pdbx_seq_one_letter_code
_entity_poly.pdbx_strand_id
1 'polypeptide(L)'
;MNAQHDRQAPWVMIDIEAEKSYWRERYQLMPRAGLQRGFEHYWPVLGAVYDAYINHPTYDSDLAQYTYAKSQAVQMAGLDPRQASEVFSLVWGRIAGQRLSSMAARRGDFQPVTA
;
A
#
# COMPACT_ATOMS: atom_id res chain seq x y z
N MET A 1 -34.22 6.39 8.59
CA MET A 1 -32.97 7.19 8.46
C MET A 1 -32.13 6.86 9.69
N ASN A 2 -30.92 6.32 9.67
CA ASN A 2 -29.96 5.98 8.62
C ASN A 2 -29.15 4.77 9.14
N ALA A 3 -29.11 3.67 8.40
CA ALA A 3 -28.15 2.58 8.62
C ALA A 3 -26.78 3.00 8.05
N GLN A 4 -26.18 4.02 8.66
CA GLN A 4 -24.80 4.41 8.44
C GLN A 4 -24.05 3.90 9.67
N HIS A 5 -23.19 2.90 9.56
CA HIS A 5 -21.93 2.77 10.33
C HIS A 5 -21.10 1.52 10.02
N ASP A 6 -21.59 0.50 9.32
CA ASP A 6 -20.81 -0.74 9.13
C ASP A 6 -20.46 -1.04 7.65
N ARG A 7 -19.67 -0.13 7.04
CA ARG A 7 -18.86 -0.46 5.86
C ARG A 7 -17.42 -0.05 6.08
N GLN A 8 -16.94 -0.10 7.31
CA GLN A 8 -15.50 -0.04 7.54
C GLN A 8 -14.92 -1.32 6.96
N ALA A 9 -14.36 -1.21 5.75
CA ALA A 9 -13.57 -2.28 5.17
C ALA A 9 -12.60 -2.78 6.25
N PRO A 10 -12.45 -4.11 6.43
CA PRO A 10 -11.67 -4.66 7.51
C PRO A 10 -10.28 -4.03 7.51
N TRP A 11 -9.93 -3.47 8.66
CA TRP A 11 -8.64 -2.88 8.95
C TRP A 11 -7.61 -4.01 8.82
N VAL A 12 -6.82 -4.00 7.75
CA VAL A 12 -5.68 -4.91 7.61
C VAL A 12 -4.55 -4.32 8.41
N MET A 13 -4.10 -5.08 9.41
CA MET A 13 -2.87 -4.76 10.12
C MET A 13 -1.71 -5.00 9.18
N ILE A 14 -1.08 -3.92 8.72
CA ILE A 14 0.09 -3.97 7.85
C ILE A 14 1.32 -4.00 8.75
N ASP A 15 2.10 -5.06 8.67
CA ASP A 15 3.42 -5.12 9.29
C ASP A 15 4.42 -4.37 8.39
N ILE A 16 4.76 -3.15 8.82
CA ILE A 16 5.65 -2.26 8.06
C ILE A 16 7.07 -2.82 7.97
N GLU A 17 7.54 -3.58 8.96
CA GLU A 17 8.89 -4.17 8.93
C GLU A 17 8.95 -5.36 7.94
N ALA A 18 7.88 -6.15 7.87
CA ALA A 18 7.73 -7.19 6.87
C ALA A 18 7.63 -6.60 5.45
N GLU A 19 6.87 -5.52 5.27
CA GLU A 19 6.78 -4.82 3.98
C GLU A 19 8.12 -4.19 3.60
N LYS A 20 8.84 -3.60 4.56
CA LYS A 20 10.18 -3.04 4.35
C LYS A 20 11.14 -4.12 3.85
N SER A 21 11.10 -5.31 4.45
CA SER A 21 11.91 -6.46 4.02
C SER A 21 11.52 -6.95 2.62
N TYR A 22 10.22 -7.08 2.35
CA TYR A 22 9.69 -7.49 1.04
C TYR A 22 10.13 -6.55 -0.09
N TRP A 23 10.06 -5.24 0.16
CA TRP A 23 10.45 -4.23 -0.82
C TRP A 23 11.96 -4.07 -0.93
N ARG A 24 12.73 -4.33 0.12
CA ARG A 24 14.19 -4.32 0.06
C ARG A 24 14.72 -5.37 -0.92
N GLU A 25 14.14 -6.56 -0.93
CA GLU A 25 14.49 -7.62 -1.89
C GLU A 25 14.10 -7.26 -3.33
N ARG A 26 13.00 -6.55 -3.51
CA ARG A 26 12.45 -6.16 -4.83
C ARG A 26 12.87 -4.77 -5.28
N TYR A 27 13.70 -4.10 -4.49
CA TYR A 27 14.14 -2.74 -4.74
C TYR A 27 14.78 -2.60 -6.10
N GLN A 28 15.58 -3.58 -6.54
CA GLN A 28 16.25 -3.54 -7.84
C GLN A 28 15.29 -3.52 -9.04
N LEU A 29 14.04 -3.95 -8.85
CA LEU A 29 13.00 -3.96 -9.88
C LEU A 29 12.17 -2.67 -9.89
N MET A 30 12.43 -1.75 -8.96
CA MET A 30 11.67 -0.51 -8.83
C MET A 30 12.14 0.57 -9.80
N PRO A 31 11.22 1.44 -10.28
CA PRO A 31 11.60 2.57 -11.10
C PRO A 31 12.55 3.49 -10.32
N ARG A 32 13.67 3.85 -10.96
CA ARG A 32 14.77 4.66 -10.39
C ARG A 32 15.51 4.03 -9.20
N ALA A 33 15.45 2.71 -9.02
CA ALA A 33 16.27 2.02 -8.01
C ALA A 33 17.77 2.34 -8.13
N GLY A 34 18.31 2.43 -9.35
CA GLY A 34 19.73 2.78 -9.57
C GLY A 34 20.09 4.26 -9.38
N LEU A 35 19.10 5.15 -9.25
CA LEU A 35 19.30 6.60 -9.14
C LEU A 35 19.34 7.09 -7.69
N GLN A 36 18.82 6.31 -6.75
CA GLN A 36 18.80 6.65 -5.33
C GLN A 36 19.98 5.99 -4.61
N ARG A 37 20.43 6.59 -3.50
CA ARG A 37 21.56 6.11 -2.68
C ARG A 37 21.20 4.87 -1.84
N GLY A 38 20.55 3.89 -2.46
CA GLY A 38 20.09 2.67 -1.83
C GLY A 38 18.65 2.74 -1.28
N PHE A 39 18.18 1.58 -0.85
CA PHE A 39 16.80 1.36 -0.41
C PHE A 39 16.34 2.29 0.72
N GLU A 40 17.20 2.62 1.68
CA GLU A 40 16.82 3.51 2.79
C GLU A 40 16.44 4.92 2.32
N HIS A 41 16.99 5.40 1.21
CA HIS A 41 16.62 6.69 0.60
C HIS A 41 15.34 6.60 -0.24
N TYR A 42 15.02 5.39 -0.73
CA TYR A 42 13.81 5.13 -1.51
C TYR A 42 12.60 4.76 -0.63
N TRP A 43 12.85 4.20 0.55
CA TRP A 43 11.82 3.76 1.48
C TRP A 43 10.79 4.86 1.82
N PRO A 44 11.16 6.14 2.05
CA PRO A 44 10.18 7.20 2.31
C PRO A 44 9.15 7.37 1.19
N VAL A 45 9.51 7.05 -0.06
CA VAL A 45 8.58 7.06 -1.19
C VAL A 45 7.55 5.95 -1.02
N LEU A 46 7.98 4.71 -0.78
CA LEU A 46 7.07 3.59 -0.55
C LEU A 46 6.23 3.80 0.72
N GLY A 47 6.87 4.25 1.79
CA GLY A 47 6.27 4.58 3.08
C GLY A 47 5.14 5.60 2.96
N ALA A 48 5.29 6.62 2.12
CA ALA A 48 4.25 7.65 1.91
C ALA A 48 2.91 7.06 1.42
N VAL A 49 2.91 5.93 0.72
CA VAL A 49 1.68 5.23 0.31
C VAL A 49 1.03 4.54 1.51
N TYR A 50 1.82 3.90 2.37
CA TYR A 50 1.33 3.31 3.62
C TYR A 50 0.85 4.37 4.59
N ASP A 51 1.53 5.51 4.71
CA ASP A 51 1.08 6.66 5.49
C ASP A 51 -0.27 7.18 4.99
N ALA A 52 -0.46 7.30 3.67
CA ALA A 52 -1.76 7.70 3.12
C ALA A 52 -2.86 6.69 3.48
N TYR A 53 -2.56 5.39 3.43
CA TYR A 53 -3.50 4.34 3.81
C TYR A 53 -3.83 4.32 5.31
N ILE A 54 -2.82 4.48 6.18
CA ILE A 54 -2.96 4.46 7.64
C ILE A 54 -3.69 5.71 8.13
N ASN A 55 -3.29 6.88 7.65
CA ASN A 55 -3.85 8.15 8.09
C ASN A 55 -5.26 8.39 7.50
N HIS A 56 -5.55 7.80 6.33
CA HIS A 56 -6.81 7.99 5.63
C HIS A 56 -7.42 6.68 5.14
N PRO A 57 -7.97 5.84 6.04
CA PRO A 57 -8.48 4.51 5.69
C PRO A 57 -9.70 4.53 4.76
N THR A 58 -10.34 5.69 4.60
CA THR A 58 -11.50 5.92 3.72
C THR A 58 -11.13 6.46 2.34
N TYR A 59 -9.85 6.74 2.08
CA TYR A 59 -9.45 7.26 0.78
C TYR A 59 -9.60 6.21 -0.31
N ASP A 60 -10.20 6.65 -1.42
CA ASP A 60 -10.18 5.90 -2.67
C ASP A 60 -8.77 5.98 -3.29
N SER A 61 -8.45 5.04 -4.18
CA SER A 61 -7.17 5.00 -4.90
C SER A 61 -6.79 6.34 -5.55
N ASP A 62 -7.74 7.04 -6.17
CA ASP A 62 -7.49 8.33 -6.81
C ASP A 62 -7.08 9.42 -5.80
N LEU A 63 -7.78 9.46 -4.66
CA LEU A 63 -7.52 10.47 -3.63
C LEU A 63 -6.19 10.20 -2.90
N ALA A 64 -5.91 8.93 -2.64
CA ALA A 64 -4.65 8.48 -2.09
C ALA A 64 -3.48 8.75 -3.04
N GLN A 65 -3.65 8.53 -4.34
CA GLN A 65 -2.65 8.83 -5.36
C GLN A 65 -2.37 10.33 -5.45
N TYR A 66 -3.41 11.16 -5.41
CA TYR A 66 -3.25 12.62 -5.42
C TYR A 66 -2.49 13.12 -4.18
N THR A 67 -2.78 12.55 -3.01
CA THR A 67 -2.12 12.89 -1.74
C THR A 67 -0.66 12.45 -1.76
N TYR A 68 -0.42 11.23 -2.26
CA TYR A 68 0.92 10.67 -2.44
C TYR A 68 1.78 11.51 -3.38
N ALA A 69 1.25 11.93 -4.54
CA ALA A 69 1.98 12.75 -5.50
C ALA A 69 2.42 14.11 -4.92
N LYS A 70 1.71 14.62 -3.91
CA LYS A 70 2.06 15.83 -3.17
C LYS A 70 3.01 15.61 -1.99
N SER A 71 3.29 14.35 -1.65
CA SER A 71 4.14 14.03 -0.50
C SER A 71 5.57 14.54 -0.73
N GLN A 72 6.16 15.09 0.33
CA GLN A 72 7.53 15.58 0.33
C GLN A 72 8.52 14.48 -0.11
N ALA A 73 8.25 13.21 0.23
CA ALA A 73 9.09 12.10 -0.19
C ALA A 73 9.16 11.93 -1.72
N VAL A 74 8.03 12.09 -2.42
CA VAL A 74 7.97 12.00 -3.89
C VAL A 74 8.68 13.19 -4.53
N GLN A 75 8.49 14.39 -3.97
CA GLN A 75 9.16 15.60 -4.43
C GLN A 75 10.68 15.53 -4.25
N MET A 76 11.16 15.05 -3.11
CA MET A 76 12.59 14.88 -2.83
C MET A 76 13.22 13.77 -3.66
N ALA A 77 12.46 12.72 -3.99
CA ALA A 77 12.92 11.66 -4.89
C ALA A 77 12.98 12.10 -6.37
N GLY A 78 12.41 13.27 -6.69
CA GLY A 78 12.35 13.84 -8.04
C GLY A 78 11.62 12.96 -9.04
N LEU A 79 10.68 12.13 -8.57
CA LEU A 79 9.94 11.20 -9.43
C LEU A 79 8.99 11.97 -10.35
N ASP A 80 8.95 11.57 -11.61
CA ASP A 80 7.95 12.07 -12.56
C ASP A 80 6.55 11.57 -12.14
N PRO A 81 5.46 12.31 -12.38
CA PRO A 81 4.10 11.87 -12.10
C PRO A 81 3.78 10.46 -12.62
N ARG A 82 4.30 10.06 -13.78
CA ARG A 82 4.11 8.70 -14.30
C ARG A 82 4.80 7.65 -13.43
N GLN A 83 6.04 7.90 -13.03
CA GLN A 83 6.81 7.01 -12.15
C GLN A 83 6.18 6.92 -10.75
N ALA A 84 5.73 8.06 -10.23
CA ALA A 84 5.01 8.12 -8.97
C ALA A 84 3.72 7.27 -9.04
N SER A 85 2.95 7.39 -10.13
CA SER A 85 1.75 6.59 -10.38
C SER A 85 2.04 5.08 -10.44
N GLU A 86 3.15 4.67 -11.06
CA GLU A 86 3.56 3.26 -11.12
C GLU A 86 3.92 2.71 -9.74
N VAL A 87 4.74 3.42 -8.97
CA VAL A 87 5.10 3.04 -7.59
C VAL A 87 3.85 2.96 -6.72
N PHE A 88 2.97 3.95 -6.82
CA PHE A 88 1.70 3.96 -6.10
C PHE A 88 0.86 2.73 -6.44
N SER A 89 0.67 2.44 -7.73
CA SER A 89 -0.14 1.29 -8.17
C SER A 89 0.42 -0.05 -7.68
N LEU A 90 1.74 -0.19 -7.64
CA LEU A 90 2.41 -1.39 -7.12
C LEU A 90 2.17 -1.59 -5.63
N VAL A 91 2.35 -0.53 -4.84
CA VAL A 91 2.18 -0.60 -3.38
C VAL A 91 0.71 -0.73 -3.01
N TRP A 92 -0.15 0.10 -3.60
CA TRP A 92 -1.59 0.09 -3.36
C TRP A 92 -2.24 -1.22 -3.80
N GLY A 93 -1.83 -1.78 -4.94
CA GLY A 93 -2.29 -3.09 -5.41
C GLY A 93 -1.95 -4.21 -4.44
N ARG A 94 -0.78 -4.16 -3.78
CA ARG A 94 -0.41 -5.11 -2.73
C ARG A 94 -1.28 -4.97 -1.49
N ILE A 95 -1.51 -3.74 -1.01
CA ILE A 95 -2.40 -3.48 0.14
C ILE A 95 -3.82 -3.97 -0.15
N ALA A 96 -4.34 -3.68 -1.36
CA ALA A 96 -5.65 -4.14 -1.81
C ALA A 96 -5.69 -5.68 -1.91
N GLY A 97 -4.65 -6.32 -2.44
CA GLY A 97 -4.52 -7.78 -2.50
C GLY A 97 -4.49 -8.44 -1.12
N GLN A 98 -3.81 -7.83 -0.14
CA GLN A 98 -3.81 -8.29 1.25
C GLN A 98 -5.20 -8.15 1.91
N ARG A 99 -5.92 -7.05 1.63
CA ARG A 99 -7.33 -6.88 2.03
C ARG A 99 -8.23 -7.97 1.46
N LEU A 100 -8.15 -8.21 0.16
CA LEU A 100 -8.91 -9.26 -0.52
C LEU A 100 -8.61 -10.65 0.03
N SER A 101 -7.33 -10.97 0.25
CA SER A 101 -6.90 -12.25 0.81
C SER A 101 -7.36 -12.44 2.26
N SER A 102 -7.28 -11.39 3.08
CA SER A 102 -7.76 -11.40 4.46
C SER A 102 -9.29 -11.54 4.55
N MET A 103 -10.02 -10.90 3.62
CA MET A 103 -11.47 -11.05 3.50
C MET A 103 -11.86 -12.46 3.04
N ALA A 104 -11.13 -13.04 2.09
CA ALA A 104 -11.34 -14.41 1.63
C ALA A 104 -11.09 -15.42 2.76
N ALA A 105 -10.02 -15.25 3.53
CA ALA A 105 -9.72 -16.10 4.70
C ALA A 105 -10.81 -16.03 5.78
N ARG A 106 -11.38 -14.83 6.04
CA ARG A 106 -12.49 -14.66 6.99
C ARG A 106 -13.82 -15.23 6.52
N ARG A 107 -14.03 -15.37 5.20
CA ARG A 107 -15.21 -16.03 4.61
C ARG A 107 -15.07 -17.55 4.53
N GLY A 108 -13.86 -18.08 4.71
CA GLY A 108 -13.52 -19.50 4.59
C GLY A 108 -13.67 -20.31 5.88
N ASP A 109 -14.59 -19.96 6.78
CA ASP A 109 -15.07 -20.88 7.83
C ASP A 109 -15.94 -21.95 7.16
N PHE A 110 -15.29 -22.87 6.45
CA PHE A 110 -15.90 -24.09 5.94
C PHE A 110 -15.07 -25.23 6.49
N GLN A 111 -15.46 -25.72 7.67
CA GLN A 111 -14.95 -26.98 8.19
C GLN A 111 -15.31 -28.10 7.19
N PRO A 112 -14.34 -28.90 6.70
CA PRO A 112 -14.69 -30.21 6.20
C PRO A 112 -15.10 -31.06 7.41
N VAL A 113 -16.41 -31.17 7.65
CA VAL A 113 -16.94 -32.24 8.49
C VAL A 113 -16.56 -33.55 7.82
N THR A 114 -15.49 -34.15 8.31
CA THR A 114 -15.08 -35.48 7.89
C THR A 114 -16.02 -36.43 8.62
N ALA A 115 -16.97 -37.00 7.87
CA ALA A 115 -17.89 -38.05 8.30
C ALA A 115 -17.16 -39.37 8.53
#